data_AF-A0A0S7YJQ8-F1
#
_entry.id   AF-A0A0S7YJQ8-F1
#
_cell.length_a   1.000
_cell.length_b   1.000
_cell.length_c   1.000
_cell.angle_alpha   90.00
_cell.angle_beta   90.00
_cell.angle_gamma   90.00
#
_symmetry.space_group_name_H-M   'P 1'
#
loop_
_entity.id
_entity.type
_entity.pdbx_description
1 polymer ?
#
loop_
_entity_poly.entity_id
_entity_poly.type
_entity_poly.pdbx_seq_one_letter_code
_entity_poly.pdbx_strand_id
1 'polypeptide(L)' 'MRTSIAEQLRKAILTADMSRYALSKASGVSQTILSHFVNRKRTMTVDTAAKLADVLGLELRAKPKRARKAR' A
#
# COMPACT_ATOMS: atom_id res chain seq x y z
N MET A 1 16.09 -5.21 6.17
CA MET A 1 15.91 -4.53 4.85
C MET A 1 14.88 -3.41 5.00
N ARG A 2 15.02 -2.29 4.27
CA ARG A 2 13.98 -1.25 4.20
C ARG A 2 12.78 -1.82 3.43
N THR A 3 11.59 -1.80 4.02
CA THR A 3 10.35 -2.18 3.36
C THR A 3 9.98 -1.12 2.31
N SER A 4 9.82 -1.52 1.05
CA SER A 4 9.39 -0.60 -0.02
C SER A 4 7.98 -0.07 0.25
N ILE A 5 7.59 1.03 -0.41
CA ILE A 5 6.22 1.56 -0.33
C ILE A 5 5.19 0.51 -0.74
N ALA A 6 5.48 -0.28 -1.78
CA ALA A 6 4.59 -1.34 -2.24
C ALA A 6 4.43 -2.45 -1.19
N GLU A 7 5.52 -2.84 -0.51
CA GLU A 7 5.46 -3.84 0.56
C GLU A 7 4.73 -3.32 1.80
N GLN A 8 4.89 -2.04 2.13
CA GLN A 8 4.13 -1.40 3.21
C GLN A 8 2.63 -1.42 2.90
N LEU A 9 2.25 -1.05 1.67
CA LEU A 9 0.85 -1.10 1.24
C LEU A 9 0.30 -2.54 1.20
N ARG A 10 1.06 -3.51 0.70
CA ARG A 10 0.66 -4.94 0.73
C ARG A 10 0.38 -5.40 2.14
N LYS A 11 1.27 -5.06 3.09
CA LYS A 11 1.08 -5.41 4.49
C LYS A 11 -0.18 -4.78 5.05
N ALA A 12 -0.40 -3.49 4.80
CA ALA A 12 -1.60 -2.80 5.27
C ALA A 12 -2.89 -3.42 4.72
N ILE A 13 -2.93 -3.82 3.44
CA ILE A 13 -4.08 -4.52 2.85
C ILE A 13 -4.31 -5.90 3.51
N LEU A 14 -3.23 -6.63 3.81
CA LEU A 14 -3.30 -7.98 4.39
C LEU A 14 -3.70 -7.98 5.87
N THR A 15 -3.35 -6.93 6.61
CA THR A 15 -3.64 -6.79 8.04
C THR A 15 -4.80 -5.85 8.32
N ALA A 16 -5.54 -5.42 7.29
CA ALA A 16 -6.72 -4.58 7.47
C ALA A 16 -7.84 -5.40 8.11
N ASP A 17 -8.63 -4.76 8.99
CA ASP A 17 -9.83 -5.35 9.58
C ASP A 17 -10.99 -5.51 8.57
N MET A 18 -10.73 -5.20 7.29
CA MET A 18 -11.68 -5.31 6.20
C MET A 18 -11.27 -6.42 5.24
N SER A 19 -12.26 -7.21 4.80
CA SER A 19 -12.02 -8.17 3.72
C SER A 19 -11.59 -7.46 2.44
N ARG A 20 -10.84 -8.16 1.56
CA ARG A 20 -10.49 -7.64 0.22
C ARG A 20 -11.71 -7.24 -0.61
N TYR A 21 -12.87 -7.86 -0.39
CA TYR A 21 -14.13 -7.47 -1.01
C TYR A 21 -14.64 -6.12 -0.48
N ALA A 22 -14.70 -5.95 0.83
CA ALA A 22 -15.12 -4.69 1.44
C ALA A 22 -14.18 -3.54 1.05
N LEU A 23 -12.87 -3.77 1.06
CA LEU A 23 -11.88 -2.80 0.61
C LEU A 23 -12.05 -2.43 -0.87
N SER A 24 -12.37 -3.42 -1.71
CA SER A 24 -12.65 -3.19 -3.14
C SER A 24 -13.86 -2.28 -3.34
N LYS A 25 -14.94 -2.49 -2.57
CA LYS A 25 -16.15 -1.66 -2.62
C LYS A 25 -15.90 -0.25 -2.10
N ALA A 26 -15.19 -0.11 -0.98
CA ALA A 26 -14.92 1.20 -0.37
C ALA A 26 -13.96 2.06 -1.20
N SER A 27 -12.91 1.47 -1.78
CA SER A 27 -11.89 2.21 -2.55
C SER A 27 -12.22 2.39 -4.03
N GLY A 28 -13.21 1.67 -4.54
CA GLY A 28 -13.50 1.58 -5.98
C GLY A 28 -12.41 0.84 -6.79
N VAL A 29 -11.43 0.22 -6.14
CA VAL A 29 -10.39 -0.59 -6.79
C VAL A 29 -10.91 -2.01 -6.98
N SER A 30 -10.78 -2.57 -8.18
CA SER A 30 -11.29 -3.92 -8.45
C SER A 30 -10.59 -5.00 -7.63
N GLN A 31 -11.32 -6.04 -7.26
CA GLN A 31 -10.75 -7.21 -6.56
C GLN A 31 -9.62 -7.87 -7.36
N THR A 32 -9.70 -7.88 -8.68
CA THR A 32 -8.66 -8.41 -9.57
C THR A 32 -7.36 -7.65 -9.39
N ILE A 33 -7.39 -6.32 -9.34
CA ILE A 33 -6.20 -5.49 -9.09
C ILE A 33 -5.63 -5.76 -7.70
N LEU A 34 -6.48 -5.78 -6.67
CA LEU A 34 -6.06 -6.09 -5.30
C LEU A 34 -5.40 -7.48 -5.22
N SER A 35 -6.03 -8.49 -5.81
CA SER A 35 -5.51 -9.87 -5.84
C SER A 35 -4.17 -9.95 -6.56
N HIS A 36 -4.04 -9.33 -7.74
CA HIS A 36 -2.77 -9.32 -8.47
C HIS A 36 -1.68 -8.60 -7.69
N PHE A 37 -1.98 -7.49 -7.02
CA PHE A 37 -1.01 -6.74 -6.27
C PHE A 37 -0.52 -7.46 -5.01
N VAL A 38 -1.46 -7.98 -4.21
CA VAL A 38 -1.16 -8.73 -2.97
C VAL A 38 -0.36 -10.00 -3.30
N ASN A 39 -0.72 -10.70 -4.38
CA ASN A 39 -0.01 -11.89 -4.83
C ASN A 39 1.25 -11.58 -5.67
N ARG A 40 1.72 -10.33 -5.71
CA ARG A 40 2.92 -9.88 -6.44
C ARG A 40 2.92 -10.20 -7.94
N LYS A 41 1.75 -10.43 -8.54
CA LYS A 41 1.59 -10.71 -9.98
C LYS A 41 1.68 -9.45 -10.83
N ARG A 42 1.25 -8.30 -10.30
CA ARG A 42 1.33 -7.00 -10.98
C ARG A 42 1.65 -5.88 -10.00
N THR A 43 2.20 -4.79 -10.54
CA THR A 43 2.26 -3.49 -9.88
C THR A 43 0.92 -2.76 -10.01
N MET A 44 0.78 -1.62 -9.34
CA MET A 44 -0.35 -0.71 -9.49
C MET A 44 0.15 0.72 -9.66
N THR A 45 -0.70 1.60 -10.18
CA THR A 45 -0.42 3.04 -10.26
C THR A 45 -0.49 3.68 -8.88
N VAL A 46 0.13 4.85 -8.73
CA VAL A 46 0.11 5.61 -7.48
C VAL A 46 -1.31 6.08 -7.15
N ASP A 47 -2.11 6.49 -8.13
CA ASP A 47 -3.51 6.88 -7.91
C ASP A 47 -4.37 5.73 -7.35
N THR A 48 -4.11 4.50 -7.82
CA THR A 48 -4.79 3.31 -7.29
C THR A 48 -4.37 3.06 -5.85
N ALA A 49 -3.08 3.20 -5.55
CA ALA A 49 -2.56 3.11 -4.19
C ALA A 49 -3.13 4.20 -3.27
N ALA A 50 -3.32 5.42 -3.77
CA ALA A 50 -3.86 6.54 -3.01
C ALA A 50 -5.31 6.28 -2.58
N LYS A 51 -6.16 5.73 -3.46
CA LYS A 51 -7.54 5.32 -3.10
C LYS A 51 -7.57 4.29 -1.98
N LEU A 52 -6.63 3.35 -1.99
CA LEU A 52 -6.50 2.36 -0.93
C LEU A 52 -5.99 2.98 0.37
N ALA A 53 -5.02 3.90 0.27
CA ALA A 53 -4.49 4.61 1.42
C ALA A 53 -5.58 5.44 2.12
N ASP A 54 -6.42 6.14 1.37
CA ASP A 54 -7.53 6.95 1.89
C ASP A 54 -8.50 6.09 2.72
N VAL A 55 -8.96 4.97 2.17
CA VAL A 55 -9.86 4.03 2.87
C VAL A 55 -9.20 3.38 4.09
N LEU A 56 -7.90 3.12 4.03
CA LEU A 56 -7.15 2.46 5.10
C LEU A 56 -6.61 3.46 6.14
N GLY A 57 -6.88 4.76 6.01
CA GLY A 57 -6.35 5.79 6.91
C GLY A 57 -4.83 5.90 6.90
N LEU A 58 -4.20 5.65 5.75
CA LEU A 58 -2.75 5.67 5.58
C LEU A 58 -2.30 7.00 4.98
N GLU A 59 -1.10 7.42 5.37
CA GLU A 59 -0.47 8.63 4.85
C GLU A 59 1.01 8.40 4.53
N LEU A 60 1.55 9.23 3.65
CA LEU A 60 2.98 9.26 3.37
C LEU A 60 3.69 10.13 4.42
N ARG A 61 4.60 9.53 5.19
CA ARG A 61 5.45 10.27 6.14
C ARG A 61 6.91 10.25 5.72
N ALA A 62 7.58 11.37 5.90
CA ALA A 62 9.02 11.46 5.79
C ALA A 62 9.69 10.57 6.85
N LYS A 63 10.66 9.75 6.43
CA LYS A 63 11.55 9.06 7.37
C LYS A 63 12.84 9.86 7.54
N PRO A 64 13.37 9.98 8.77
CA PRO A 64 14.65 10.62 9.00
C PRO A 64 15.72 9.91 8.17
N LYS A 65 16.36 10.66 7.26
CA LYS A 65 17.55 10.16 6.56
C LYS A 65 18.67 10.17 7.59
N ARG A 66 19.32 9.01 7.83
CA ARG A 66 20.55 8.97 8.62
C ARG A 66 21.52 9.97 7.98
N ALA A 67 21.93 10.99 8.73
CA ALA A 67 22.92 11.94 8.26
C ALA A 67 24.14 11.14 7.78
N ARG A 68 24.54 11.36 6.53
CA ARG A 68 25.79 10.81 6.01
C ARG A 68 26.88 11.41 6.89
N LYS A 69 27.58 10.60 7.70
CA LYS A 69 28.80 11.06 8.38
C LYS A 69 29.72 11.58 7.28
N ALA A 70 29.98 12.88 7.28
CA ALA A 70 31.05 13.45 6.48
C ALA A 70 32.35 12.86 7.01
N ARG A 71 33.01 12.05 6.19
CA ARG A 71 34.42 11.66 6.28
C ARG A 71 34.93 11.53 4.86
#